data_AF-A0A317Z7L3-F1
#
_entry.id   AF-A0A317Z7L3-F1
#
_cell.length_a   1.000
_cell.length_b   1.000
_cell.length_c   1.000
_cell.angle_alpha   90.00
_cell.angle_beta   90.00
_cell.angle_gamma   90.00
#
_symmetry.space_group_name_H-M   'P 1'
#
loop_
_entity.id
_entity.type
_entity.pdbx_description
1 polymer ?
#
loop_
_entity_poly.entity_id
_entity_poly.type
_entity_poly.pdbx_seq_one_letter_code
_entity_poly.pdbx_strand_id
1 'polypeptide(L)'
;MEVQMSDIYSEGDIYSKDDDVTIYMTPTTPLTYDNNKWVYHQMPDVTQFKADMKRQQSLHADHGVLTHLKFEFPENVKPNIDIMQLLRAEGFQVGNLELYMIEAADLRQLTGPSLEIEPVTIKNMADYMHVYEPL
;
A
#
# COMPACT_ATOMS: atom_id res chain seq x y z
N MET A 1 -7.11 -19.26 -11.80
CA MET A 1 -6.15 -18.57 -10.92
C MET A 1 -6.90 -17.37 -10.40
N GLU A 2 -7.07 -17.26 -9.10
CA GLU A 2 -7.77 -16.14 -8.48
C GLU A 2 -6.75 -15.02 -8.23
N VAL A 3 -6.99 -13.85 -8.80
CA VAL A 3 -6.12 -12.66 -8.61
C VAL A 3 -6.35 -12.13 -7.20
N GLN A 4 -5.29 -11.88 -6.46
CA GLN A 4 -5.29 -11.45 -5.06
C GLN A 4 -4.53 -10.13 -4.87
N MET A 5 -4.70 -9.48 -3.72
CA MET A 5 -3.93 -8.27 -3.39
C MET A 5 -2.41 -8.50 -3.44
N SER A 6 -1.96 -9.74 -3.17
CA SER A 6 -0.53 -10.10 -3.28
C SER A 6 0.02 -10.08 -4.70
N ASP A 7 -0.84 -10.07 -5.73
CA ASP A 7 -0.44 -9.95 -7.14
C ASP A 7 -0.19 -8.48 -7.53
N ILE A 8 -0.58 -7.52 -6.69
CA ILE A 8 -0.34 -6.09 -6.91
C ILE A 8 1.11 -5.76 -6.57
N TYR A 9 1.76 -5.01 -7.46
CA TYR A 9 3.14 -4.57 -7.28
C TYR A 9 3.28 -3.62 -6.08
N SER A 10 4.31 -3.86 -5.28
CA SER A 10 4.77 -2.97 -4.21
C SER A 10 6.24 -2.61 -4.49
N GLU A 11 6.55 -1.32 -4.53
CA GLU A 11 7.91 -0.82 -4.81
C GLU A 11 8.85 -0.96 -3.60
N GLY A 12 8.30 -1.09 -2.39
CA GLY A 12 9.09 -1.21 -1.16
C GLY A 12 9.98 -2.47 -1.11
N ASP A 13 11.14 -2.31 -0.49
CA ASP A 13 12.08 -3.40 -0.21
C ASP A 13 11.60 -4.22 0.99
N ILE A 14 11.65 -5.55 0.87
CA ILE A 14 11.35 -6.44 1.99
C ILE A 14 12.51 -6.41 2.97
N TYR A 15 12.28 -5.85 4.15
CA TYR A 15 13.23 -5.88 5.27
C TYR A 15 13.19 -7.22 6.01
N SER A 16 11.98 -7.73 6.27
CA SER A 16 11.77 -9.05 6.84
C SER A 16 10.40 -9.60 6.47
N LYS A 17 10.27 -10.93 6.54
CA LYS A 17 9.01 -11.62 6.32
C LYS A 17 8.95 -12.85 7.21
N ASP A 18 7.85 -13.03 7.90
CA ASP A 18 7.50 -14.24 8.64
C ASP A 18 6.07 -14.69 8.30
N ASP A 19 5.53 -15.63 9.07
CA ASP A 19 4.19 -16.18 8.84
C ASP A 19 3.09 -15.16 9.13
N ASP A 20 3.33 -14.17 10.00
CA ASP A 20 2.33 -13.21 10.47
C ASP A 20 2.37 -11.90 9.68
N VAL A 21 3.56 -11.42 9.29
CA VAL A 21 3.74 -10.09 8.70
C VAL A 21 4.91 -10.03 7.69
N THR A 22 4.71 -9.26 6.62
CA THR A 22 5.79 -8.75 5.77
C THR A 22 6.08 -7.29 6.12
N ILE A 23 7.36 -6.97 6.35
CA ILE A 23 7.83 -5.63 6.69
C ILE A 23 8.56 -5.05 5.49
N TYR A 24 8.01 -3.96 4.97
CA TYR A 24 8.64 -3.16 3.92
C TYR A 24 9.35 -1.95 4.53
N MET A 25 10.59 -1.73 4.10
CA MET A 25 11.37 -0.56 4.50
C MET A 25 12.36 -0.20 3.40
N THR A 26 12.18 1.00 2.82
CA THR A 26 13.04 1.57 1.78
C THR A 26 13.55 2.93 2.27
N PRO A 27 14.70 2.96 2.99
CA PRO A 27 15.23 4.19 3.59
C PRO A 27 15.61 5.28 2.58
N THR A 28 15.80 4.92 1.31
CA THR A 28 16.10 5.87 0.22
C THR A 28 14.89 6.68 -0.23
N THR A 29 13.66 6.21 0.05
CA THR A 29 12.40 6.92 -0.25
C THR A 29 11.51 7.03 1.00
N PRO A 30 12.00 7.67 2.08
CA PRO A 30 11.36 7.61 3.39
C PRO A 30 10.04 8.38 3.48
N LEU A 31 9.80 9.32 2.57
CA LEU A 31 8.54 10.07 2.50
C LEU A 31 7.44 9.30 1.74
N THR A 32 7.78 8.20 1.06
CA THR A 32 6.81 7.36 0.36
C THR A 32 6.21 6.38 1.35
N TYR A 33 4.98 6.67 1.79
CA TYR A 33 4.33 5.87 2.84
C TYR A 33 4.11 4.42 2.41
N ASP A 34 3.83 4.20 1.12
CA ASP A 34 3.57 2.85 0.61
C ASP A 34 4.80 1.94 0.55
N ASN A 35 6.00 2.52 0.45
CA ASN A 35 7.25 1.75 0.41
C ASN A 35 7.75 1.40 1.82
N ASN A 36 7.12 1.96 2.86
CA ASN A 36 7.51 1.83 4.26
C ASN A 36 6.27 1.50 5.11
N LYS A 37 5.89 0.22 5.07
CA LYS A 37 4.63 -0.30 5.62
C LYS A 37 4.76 -1.73 6.09
N TRP A 38 3.85 -2.16 6.94
CA TRP A 38 3.76 -3.55 7.37
C TRP A 38 2.46 -4.15 6.86
N VAL A 39 2.55 -5.34 6.27
CA VAL A 39 1.43 -6.04 5.66
C VAL A 39 1.20 -7.33 6.42
N TYR A 40 0.09 -7.41 7.13
CA TYR A 40 -0.30 -8.57 7.91
C TYR A 40 -0.82 -9.69 6.99
N HIS A 41 -0.36 -10.91 7.22
CA HIS A 41 -0.93 -12.13 6.63
C HIS A 41 -2.07 -12.69 7.49
N GLN A 42 -2.04 -12.41 8.79
CA GLN A 42 -3.06 -12.80 9.76
C GLN A 42 -3.50 -11.59 10.59
N MET A 43 -4.77 -11.55 11.00
CA MET A 43 -5.25 -10.42 11.80
C MET A 43 -4.58 -10.43 13.17
N PRO A 44 -3.88 -9.35 13.57
CA PRO A 44 -3.33 -9.26 14.90
C PRO A 44 -4.46 -9.06 15.93
N ASP A 45 -4.23 -9.54 17.15
CA ASP A 45 -5.02 -9.07 18.29
C ASP A 45 -4.54 -7.69 18.75
N VAL A 46 -5.28 -7.08 19.68
CA VAL A 46 -4.99 -5.74 20.22
C VAL A 46 -3.61 -5.66 20.88
N THR A 47 -3.17 -6.74 21.53
CA THR A 47 -1.89 -6.79 22.24
C THR A 47 -0.74 -6.81 21.24
N GLN A 48 -0.84 -7.69 20.24
CA GLN A 48 0.12 -7.81 19.15
C GLN A 48 0.21 -6.50 18.36
N PHE A 49 -0.93 -5.92 17.97
CA PHE A 49 -0.95 -4.69 17.19
C PHE A 49 -0.29 -3.51 17.94
N LYS A 50 -0.54 -3.37 19.25
CA LYS A 50 0.15 -2.35 20.08
C LYS A 50 1.65 -2.58 20.18
N ALA A 51 2.08 -3.83 20.26
CA ALA A 51 3.50 -4.17 20.28
C ALA A 51 4.15 -3.82 18.93
N ASP A 52 3.48 -4.14 17.83
CA ASP A 52 3.93 -3.84 16.48
C ASP A 52 3.98 -2.34 16.18
N MET A 53 3.01 -1.55 16.67
CA MET A 53 3.08 -0.08 16.61
C MET A 53 4.38 0.46 17.21
N LYS A 54 4.74 0.00 18.42
CA LYS A 54 5.99 0.41 19.08
C LYS A 54 7.22 -0.06 18.31
N ARG A 55 7.19 -1.29 17.80
CA ARG A 55 8.28 -1.89 17.04
C ARG A 55 8.52 -1.15 15.73
N GLN A 56 7.46 -0.84 14.97
CA GLN A 56 7.55 -0.04 13.75
C GLN A 56 8.05 1.38 14.06
N GLN A 57 7.56 2.01 15.14
CA GLN A 57 8.01 3.33 15.55
C GLN A 57 9.51 3.35 15.89
N SER A 58 10.00 2.39 16.66
CA SER A 58 11.43 2.27 16.98
C SER A 58 12.27 2.03 15.72
N LEU A 59 11.84 1.10 14.86
CA LEU A 59 12.51 0.81 13.60
C LEU A 59 12.60 2.06 12.71
N HIS A 60 11.49 2.80 12.58
CA HIS A 60 11.44 4.03 11.79
C HIS A 60 12.33 5.14 12.37
N ALA A 61 12.38 5.29 13.70
CA ALA A 61 13.22 6.27 14.38
C ALA A 61 14.72 5.96 14.24
N ASP A 62 15.12 4.70 14.36
CA ASP A 62 16.52 4.26 14.24
C ASP A 62 17.08 4.50 12.83
N HIS A 63 16.20 4.51 11.82
CA HIS A 63 16.54 4.81 10.43
C HIS A 63 16.31 6.28 10.03
N GLY A 64 15.98 7.15 10.99
CA GLY A 64 16.23 8.59 10.97
C GLY A 64 15.36 9.47 10.06
N VAL A 65 14.54 8.91 9.18
CA VAL A 65 13.77 9.71 8.19
C VAL A 65 12.30 9.28 8.07
N LEU A 66 11.91 8.17 8.70
CA LEU A 66 10.54 7.66 8.68
C LEU A 66 9.78 8.20 9.90
N THR A 67 8.71 8.96 9.67
CA THR A 67 7.94 9.61 10.75
C THR A 67 6.48 9.16 10.82
N HIS A 68 6.04 8.33 9.88
CA HIS A 68 4.69 7.77 9.83
C HIS A 68 4.68 6.32 10.34
N LEU A 69 3.47 5.81 10.61
CA LEU A 69 3.20 4.39 10.77
C LEU A 69 2.18 3.98 9.70
N LYS A 70 2.39 2.82 9.06
CA LYS A 70 1.47 2.28 8.07
C LYS A 70 1.35 0.77 8.22
N PHE A 71 0.10 0.31 8.30
CA PHE A 71 -0.27 -1.08 8.41
C PHE A 71 -1.35 -1.41 7.37
N GLU A 72 -1.22 -2.57 6.75
CA GLU A 72 -2.23 -3.16 5.89
C GLU A 72 -2.70 -4.46 6.53
N PHE A 73 -4.02 -4.60 6.70
CA PHE A 73 -4.64 -5.81 7.24
C PHE A 73 -4.84 -6.85 6.14
N PRO A 74 -5.01 -8.15 6.50
CA PRO A 74 -5.25 -9.20 5.52
C PRO A 74 -6.46 -8.88 4.64
N GLU A 75 -6.34 -9.18 3.35
CA GLU A 75 -7.41 -8.93 2.40
C GLU A 75 -8.70 -9.67 2.79
N ASN A 76 -9.85 -9.05 2.50
CA ASN A 76 -11.17 -9.61 2.77
C ASN A 76 -11.45 -9.96 4.24
N VAL A 77 -10.62 -9.48 5.19
CA VAL A 77 -10.86 -9.62 6.63
C VAL A 77 -11.21 -8.28 7.25
N LYS A 78 -12.38 -8.21 7.87
CA LYS A 78 -12.81 -7.01 8.59
C LYS A 78 -12.14 -6.95 9.97
N PRO A 79 -11.43 -5.87 10.32
CA PRO A 79 -10.92 -5.68 11.67
C PRO A 79 -12.06 -5.69 12.69
N ASN A 80 -11.86 -6.36 13.83
CA ASN A 80 -12.86 -6.42 14.87
C ASN A 80 -13.05 -5.05 15.57
N ILE A 81 -14.08 -4.95 16.41
CA ILE A 81 -14.42 -3.68 17.06
C ILE A 81 -13.30 -3.12 17.95
N ASP A 82 -12.53 -3.99 18.60
CA ASP A 82 -11.48 -3.58 19.53
C ASP A 82 -10.29 -2.97 18.77
N ILE A 83 -9.89 -3.57 17.65
CA ILE A 83 -8.88 -3.00 16.74
C ILE A 83 -9.38 -1.66 16.17
N MET A 84 -10.64 -1.58 15.72
CA MET A 84 -11.20 -0.35 15.17
C MET A 84 -11.26 0.78 16.21
N GLN A 85 -11.60 0.48 17.46
CA GLN A 85 -11.58 1.44 18.56
C GLN A 85 -10.15 1.90 18.87
N LEU A 86 -9.19 0.98 18.87
CA LEU A 86 -7.78 1.30 19.07
C LEU A 86 -7.25 2.23 17.99
N LEU A 87 -7.46 1.90 16.71
CA LEU A 87 -7.03 2.73 15.57
C LEU A 87 -7.55 4.17 15.71
N ARG A 88 -8.82 4.34 16.09
CA ARG A 88 -9.41 5.65 16.33
C ARG A 88 -8.77 6.37 17.53
N ALA A 89 -8.58 5.67 18.64
CA ALA A 89 -8.00 6.25 19.85
C ALA A 89 -6.56 6.74 19.64
N GLU A 90 -5.79 6.03 18.82
CA GLU A 90 -4.40 6.34 18.48
C GLU A 90 -4.28 7.33 17.28
N GLY A 91 -5.40 7.78 16.72
CA GLY A 91 -5.43 8.79 15.66
C GLY A 91 -5.08 8.28 14.25
N PHE A 92 -5.17 6.97 13.99
CA PHE A 92 -4.97 6.44 12.65
C PHE A 92 -6.08 6.88 11.69
N GLN A 93 -5.67 7.20 10.47
CA GLN A 93 -6.57 7.26 9.32
C GLN A 93 -6.79 5.85 8.80
N VAL A 94 -8.05 5.48 8.55
CA VAL A 94 -8.41 4.16 8.04
C VAL A 94 -8.99 4.32 6.64
N GLY A 95 -8.44 3.58 5.69
CA GLY A 95 -8.92 3.49 4.31
C GLY A 95 -9.15 2.04 3.91
N ASN A 96 -9.98 1.85 2.89
CA ASN A 96 -10.17 0.55 2.24
C ASN A 96 -9.52 0.60 0.86
N LEU A 97 -8.82 -0.47 0.50
CA LEU A 97 -8.36 -0.69 -0.85
C LEU A 97 -9.22 -1.80 -1.47
N GLU A 98 -9.63 -1.60 -2.72
CA GLU A 98 -10.44 -2.54 -3.47
C GLU A 98 -9.66 -3.01 -4.70
N LEU A 99 -9.63 -4.33 -4.91
CA LEU A 99 -9.02 -4.93 -6.08
C LEU A 99 -10.05 -5.03 -7.19
N TYR A 100 -9.74 -4.43 -8.34
CA TYR A 100 -10.55 -4.50 -9.54
C TYR A 100 -9.85 -5.36 -10.59
N MET A 101 -10.60 -6.24 -11.24
CA MET A 101 -10.10 -7.08 -12.32
C MET A 101 -11.04 -7.05 -13.53
N ILE A 102 -10.47 -7.21 -14.72
CA ILE A 102 -11.19 -7.33 -15.98
C ILE A 102 -10.46 -8.31 -16.90
N GLU A 103 -11.20 -9.11 -17.64
CA GLU A 103 -10.62 -9.97 -18.66
C GLU A 103 -10.19 -9.14 -19.88
N ALA A 104 -9.07 -9.51 -20.50
CA ALA A 104 -8.56 -8.80 -21.67
C ALA A 104 -9.55 -8.82 -22.87
N ALA A 105 -10.42 -9.83 -22.94
CA ALA A 105 -11.47 -9.90 -23.95
C ALA A 105 -12.57 -8.84 -23.74
N ASP A 106 -12.89 -8.53 -22.49
CA ASP A 106 -13.91 -7.53 -22.13
C ASP A 106 -13.35 -6.12 -22.23
N LEU A 107 -12.08 -5.91 -21.84
CA LEU A 107 -11.40 -4.63 -22.01
C LEU A 107 -11.34 -4.19 -23.49
N ARG A 108 -11.19 -5.16 -24.41
CA ARG A 108 -11.17 -4.91 -25.86
C ARG A 108 -12.54 -4.53 -26.45
N GLN A 109 -13.62 -4.72 -25.71
CA GLN A 109 -14.97 -4.36 -26.15
C GLN A 109 -15.36 -2.93 -25.77
N LEU A 110 -14.51 -2.23 -24.99
CA LEU A 110 -14.77 -0.84 -24.62
C LEU A 110 -14.83 0.05 -25.87
N THR A 111 -15.86 0.91 -25.91
CA THR A 111 -16.08 1.88 -27.00
C THR A 111 -15.85 3.30 -26.51
N GLY A 112 -15.39 4.20 -27.38
CA GLY A 112 -15.12 5.59 -27.01
C GLY A 112 -14.73 6.45 -28.22
N PRO A 113 -14.33 7.71 -27.99
CA PRO A 113 -13.74 8.54 -29.05
C PRO A 113 -12.45 7.91 -29.58
N SER A 114 -12.06 8.28 -30.81
CA SER A 114 -10.75 7.92 -31.32
C SER A 114 -9.68 8.62 -30.49
N LEU A 115 -8.71 7.86 -29.98
CA LEU A 115 -7.59 8.34 -29.18
C LEU A 115 -6.28 7.93 -29.83
N GLU A 116 -5.30 8.82 -29.82
CA GLU A 116 -3.90 8.48 -30.09
C GLU A 116 -3.23 8.16 -28.76
N ILE A 117 -2.66 6.96 -28.65
CA ILE A 117 -2.02 6.46 -27.43
C ILE A 117 -0.56 6.15 -27.77
N GLU A 118 0.35 6.78 -27.06
CA GLU A 118 1.79 6.61 -27.25
C GLU A 118 2.46 6.11 -25.96
N PRO A 119 3.46 5.21 -26.05
CA PRO A 119 4.35 4.93 -24.93
C PRO A 119 5.08 6.21 -24.48
N VAL A 120 5.23 6.39 -23.17
CA VAL A 120 6.00 7.50 -22.63
C VAL A 120 7.49 7.30 -22.97
N THR A 121 8.10 8.36 -23.49
CA THR A 121 9.51 8.48 -23.84
C THR A 121 10.02 9.85 -23.40
N ILE A 122 11.33 10.09 -23.51
CA ILE A 122 11.91 11.42 -23.20
C ILE A 122 11.25 12.55 -24.03
N LYS A 123 10.77 12.24 -25.24
CA LYS A 123 10.20 13.25 -26.16
C LYS A 123 8.82 13.77 -25.72
N ASN A 124 8.00 12.92 -25.09
CA ASN A 124 6.63 13.23 -24.67
C ASN A 124 6.45 13.19 -23.14
N MET A 125 7.56 13.10 -22.37
CA MET A 125 7.56 13.12 -20.90
C MET A 125 6.90 14.38 -20.33
N ALA A 126 7.15 15.54 -20.95
CA ALA A 126 6.56 16.80 -20.50
C ALA A 126 5.02 16.78 -20.59
N ASP A 127 4.47 16.16 -21.64
CA ASP A 127 3.02 16.04 -21.83
C ASP A 127 2.40 15.14 -20.77
N TYR A 128 3.07 14.02 -20.44
CA TYR A 128 2.66 13.16 -19.33
C TYR A 128 2.68 13.91 -17.99
N MET A 129 3.77 14.63 -17.70
CA MET A 129 3.92 15.36 -16.44
C MET A 129 2.90 16.49 -16.29
N HIS A 130 2.53 17.15 -17.38
CA HIS A 130 1.48 18.18 -17.37
C HIS A 130 0.13 17.65 -16.87
N VAL A 131 -0.18 16.37 -17.12
CA VAL A 131 -1.40 15.72 -16.63
C VAL A 131 -1.21 15.12 -15.24
N TYR A 132 0.00 14.62 -14.94
CA TYR A 132 0.31 13.93 -13.68
C TYR A 132 0.37 14.87 -12.47
N GLU A 133 0.75 16.14 -12.65
CA GLU A 133 0.81 17.10 -11.55
C GLU A 133 -0.57 17.19 -10.86
N PRO A 134 -0.65 16.88 -9.54
CA PRO A 134 -1.90 17.04 -8.82
C PRO A 134 -2.27 18.52 -8.79
N LEU A 135 -3.53 18.83 -9.12
CA LEU A 135 -4.14 20.15 -8.93
C LEU A 135 -3.93 20.69 -7.51
#